data_AF-A0A7I7SBR0-F1
#
_entry.id   AF-A0A7I7SBR0-F1
#
_cell.length_a   1.000
_cell.length_b   1.000
_cell.length_c   1.000
_cell.angle_alpha   90.00
_cell.angle_beta   90.00
_cell.angle_gamma   90.00
#
_symmetry.space_group_name_H-M   'P 1'
#
loop_
_entity.id
_entity.type
_entity.pdbx_description
1 polymer ?
#
loop_
_entity_poly.entity_id
_entity_poly.type
_entity_poly.pdbx_seq_one_letter_code
_entity_poly.pdbx_strand_id
1 'polypeptide(L)'
;MTAALADLEKVFANGYTPDHIDSVLGDIFDRTGVSLVCVWEFIDGDGCGGDSQLYVLDDDGENLYELVGDLWPWLLDGKSEAPGGPGEPPQWKGKKVAMDLDAMGGEGQRNLAIETVED
;
A
#
# COMPACT_ATOMS: atom_id res chain seq x y z
N MET A 1 -20.26 -7.30 -10.42
CA MET A 1 -19.80 -8.57 -9.82
C MET A 1 -18.46 -8.27 -9.16
N THR A 2 -18.49 -7.88 -7.89
CA THR A 2 -17.28 -7.63 -7.09
C THR A 2 -16.67 -9.00 -6.82
N ALA A 3 -15.64 -9.38 -7.57
CA ALA A 3 -14.74 -10.42 -7.10
C ALA A 3 -14.15 -9.87 -5.80
N ALA A 4 -14.70 -10.34 -4.68
CA ALA A 4 -14.26 -9.94 -3.35
C ALA A 4 -12.75 -10.15 -3.30
N LEU A 5 -12.01 -9.25 -2.65
CA LEU A 5 -10.55 -9.26 -2.48
C LEU A 5 -10.02 -10.50 -1.71
N ALA A 6 -10.84 -11.54 -1.61
CA ALA A 6 -10.57 -12.79 -0.95
C ALA A 6 -9.44 -13.58 -1.63
N ASP A 7 -9.24 -13.40 -2.93
CA ASP A 7 -8.12 -13.99 -3.69
C ASP A 7 -6.77 -13.35 -3.38
N LEU A 8 -6.76 -12.16 -2.77
CA LEU A 8 -5.55 -11.48 -2.31
C LEU A 8 -5.13 -11.88 -0.88
N GLU A 9 -5.81 -12.85 -0.26
CA GLU A 9 -5.44 -13.35 1.07
C GLU A 9 -3.97 -13.83 1.06
N LYS A 10 -3.14 -13.31 1.97
CA LYS A 10 -1.74 -13.73 2.12
C LYS A 10 -0.88 -13.56 0.85
N VAL A 11 -1.28 -12.70 -0.08
CA VAL A 11 -0.52 -12.47 -1.32
C VAL A 11 0.92 -12.04 -1.05
N PHE A 12 1.17 -11.39 0.09
CA PHE A 12 2.48 -10.91 0.54
C PHE A 12 3.12 -11.75 1.66
N ALA A 13 2.56 -12.92 1.99
CA ALA A 13 3.04 -13.75 3.11
C ALA A 13 4.49 -14.24 2.97
N ASN A 14 5.01 -14.34 1.74
CA ASN A 14 6.38 -14.78 1.46
C ASN A 14 7.31 -13.59 1.13
N GLY A 15 6.93 -12.37 1.54
CA GLY A 15 7.56 -11.14 1.10
C GLY A 15 7.01 -10.64 -0.23
N TYR A 16 7.47 -9.46 -0.61
CA TYR A 16 7.02 -8.72 -1.78
C TYR A 16 8.14 -7.85 -2.31
N THR A 17 8.06 -7.56 -3.60
CA THR A 17 8.93 -6.60 -4.30
C THR A 17 8.13 -5.35 -4.67
N PRO A 18 8.78 -4.23 -5.03
CA PRO A 18 8.08 -3.04 -5.51
C PRO A 18 7.15 -3.32 -6.69
N ASP A 19 7.58 -4.15 -7.66
CA ASP A 19 6.73 -4.60 -8.78
C ASP A 19 5.49 -5.38 -8.32
N HIS A 20 5.66 -6.24 -7.31
CA HIS A 20 4.56 -7.03 -6.76
C HIS A 20 3.54 -6.11 -6.06
N ILE A 21 4.02 -5.12 -5.32
CA ILE A 21 3.20 -4.08 -4.71
C ILE A 21 2.44 -3.30 -5.78
N ASP A 22 3.12 -2.82 -6.82
CA ASP A 22 2.50 -2.03 -7.90
C ASP A 22 1.37 -2.80 -8.58
N SER A 23 1.59 -4.09 -8.85
CA SER A 23 0.59 -4.97 -9.46
C SER A 23 -0.63 -5.19 -8.56
N VAL A 24 -0.43 -5.52 -7.28
CA VAL A 24 -1.52 -5.85 -6.35
C VAL A 24 -2.32 -4.60 -5.99
N LEU A 25 -1.65 -3.48 -5.71
CA LEU A 25 -2.34 -2.23 -5.41
C LEU A 25 -3.06 -1.67 -6.65
N GLY A 26 -2.55 -1.93 -7.86
CA GLY A 26 -3.26 -1.66 -9.12
C GLY A 26 -4.56 -2.44 -9.24
N ASP A 27 -4.52 -3.75 -8.97
CA ASP A 27 -5.70 -4.60 -8.97
C ASP A 27 -6.73 -4.19 -7.90
N ILE A 28 -6.28 -3.79 -6.70
CA ILE A 28 -7.17 -3.24 -5.67
C ILE A 28 -7.84 -1.96 -6.14
N PHE A 29 -7.10 -1.04 -6.78
CA PHE A 29 -7.66 0.18 -7.34
C PHE A 29 -8.72 -0.13 -8.41
N ASP A 30 -8.44 -1.04 -9.35
CA ASP A 30 -9.40 -1.42 -10.39
C ASP A 30 -10.69 -2.02 -9.84
N ARG A 31 -10.60 -2.73 -8.69
CA ARG A 31 -11.75 -3.37 -8.03
C ARG A 31 -12.54 -2.44 -7.10
N THR A 32 -11.89 -1.45 -6.50
CA THR A 32 -12.46 -0.67 -5.38
C THR A 32 -12.55 0.84 -5.64
N GLY A 33 -11.76 1.36 -6.58
CA GLY A 33 -11.57 2.79 -6.80
C GLY A 33 -10.70 3.48 -5.75
N VAL A 34 -10.20 2.78 -4.73
CA VAL A 34 -9.35 3.36 -3.68
C VAL A 34 -7.90 3.32 -4.12
N SER A 35 -7.25 4.49 -4.17
CA SER A 35 -5.83 4.60 -4.47
C SER A 35 -5.01 4.32 -3.23
N LEU A 36 -4.10 3.35 -3.34
CA LEU A 36 -3.18 2.94 -2.28
C LEU A 36 -1.75 3.11 -2.76
N VAL A 37 -0.88 3.51 -1.84
CA VAL A 37 0.58 3.55 -2.04
C VAL A 37 1.27 2.82 -0.91
N CYS A 38 2.40 2.20 -1.21
CA CYS A 38 3.35 1.67 -0.25
C CYS A 38 4.46 2.71 -0.07
N VAL A 39 4.70 3.08 1.19
CA VAL A 39 5.79 3.96 1.58
C VAL A 39 6.87 3.11 2.22
N TRP A 40 8.04 3.15 1.62
CA TRP A 40 9.27 2.48 2.04
C TRP A 40 10.14 3.44 2.86
N GLU A 41 10.98 2.88 3.73
CA GLU A 41 11.95 3.65 4.50
C GLU A 41 12.94 4.38 3.60
N PHE A 42 13.47 3.70 2.58
CA PHE A 42 14.42 4.31 1.63
C PHE A 42 14.30 3.75 0.20
N ILE A 43 14.90 4.48 -0.74
CA ILE A 43 15.22 4.02 -2.10
C ILE A 43 16.70 4.31 -2.41
N ASP A 44 17.39 3.34 -3.00
CA ASP A 44 18.79 3.42 -3.42
C ASP A 44 18.99 2.89 -4.85
N GLY A 45 20.24 2.65 -5.26
CA GLY A 45 20.58 2.12 -6.59
C GLY A 45 20.04 0.71 -6.89
N ASP A 46 19.68 -0.06 -5.86
CA ASP A 46 19.11 -1.42 -5.96
C ASP A 46 17.57 -1.41 -5.83
N GLY A 47 16.95 -0.30 -5.45
CA GLY A 47 15.50 -0.08 -5.42
C GLY A 47 14.95 0.32 -4.05
N CYS A 48 13.65 0.15 -3.83
CA CYS A 48 13.02 0.42 -2.53
C CYS A 48 13.39 -0.62 -1.46
N GLY A 49 13.63 -0.17 -0.23
CA GLY A 49 14.05 -1.02 0.88
C GLY A 49 13.65 -0.52 2.26
N GLY A 50 13.97 -1.34 3.27
CA GLY A 50 13.66 -1.10 4.69
C GLY A 50 12.22 -1.47 5.07
N ASP A 51 11.77 -0.90 6.18
CA ASP A 51 10.38 -1.08 6.61
C ASP A 51 9.41 -0.43 5.61
N SER A 52 8.21 -1.01 5.46
CA SER A 52 7.20 -0.46 4.56
C SER A 52 5.80 -0.50 5.14
N GLN A 53 4.99 0.47 4.73
CA GLN A 53 3.61 0.60 5.18
C GLN A 53 2.71 1.16 4.08
N LEU A 54 1.45 0.72 4.05
CA LEU A 54 0.47 1.23 3.11
C LEU A 54 -0.25 2.48 3.63
N TYR A 55 -0.56 3.37 2.69
CA TYR A 55 -1.35 4.58 2.89
C TYR A 55 -2.42 4.69 1.81
N VAL A 56 -3.50 5.38 2.14
CA VAL A 56 -4.52 5.79 1.18
C VAL A 56 -4.10 7.13 0.58
N LEU A 57 -4.01 7.19 -0.74
CA LEU A 57 -3.85 8.44 -1.47
C LEU A 57 -5.25 9.01 -1.76
N ASP A 58 -5.44 10.32 -1.57
CA ASP A 58 -6.69 10.96 -1.96
C ASP A 58 -6.89 11.02 -3.49
N ASP A 59 -8.11 11.38 -3.89
CA ASP A 59 -8.51 11.38 -5.29
C ASP A 59 -7.74 12.42 -6.13
N ASP A 60 -7.25 13.48 -5.47
CA ASP A 60 -6.43 14.52 -6.09
C ASP A 60 -4.94 14.12 -6.20
N GLY A 61 -4.52 13.06 -5.49
CA GLY A 61 -3.13 12.58 -5.51
C GLY A 61 -2.16 13.44 -4.68
N GLU A 62 -2.68 14.31 -3.82
CA GLU A 62 -1.91 15.34 -3.11
C GLU A 62 -1.72 15.03 -1.63
N ASN A 63 -2.49 14.10 -1.05
CA ASN A 63 -2.45 13.85 0.38
C ASN A 63 -2.52 12.37 0.74
N LEU A 64 -1.65 11.97 1.67
CA LEU A 64 -1.66 10.64 2.27
C LEU A 64 -2.54 10.60 3.52
N TYR A 65 -3.21 9.47 3.67
CA TYR A 65 -4.03 9.12 4.83
C TYR A 65 -3.60 7.75 5.35
N GLU A 66 -3.69 7.58 6.66
CA GLU A 66 -3.46 6.28 7.30
C GLU A 66 -4.36 5.23 6.67
N LEU A 67 -3.79 4.08 6.31
CA LEU A 67 -4.60 2.89 6.05
C LEU A 67 -5.05 2.33 7.39
N VAL A 68 -6.36 2.29 7.61
CA VAL A 68 -6.97 1.69 8.80
C VAL A 68 -7.76 0.43 8.45
N GLY A 69 -8.03 -0.39 9.47
CA GLY A 69 -8.70 -1.68 9.29
C GLY A 69 -7.73 -2.77 8.84
N ASP A 70 -8.29 -3.80 8.21
CA ASP A 70 -7.65 -5.11 8.15
C ASP A 70 -7.02 -5.43 6.78
N LEU A 71 -7.00 -4.48 5.84
CA LEU A 71 -6.45 -4.73 4.50
C LEU A 71 -4.96 -5.12 4.54
N TRP A 72 -4.12 -4.40 5.29
CA TRP A 72 -2.69 -4.72 5.33
C TRP A 72 -2.41 -6.07 5.99
N PRO A 73 -2.96 -6.36 7.19
CA PRO A 73 -2.88 -7.70 7.77
C PRO A 73 -3.48 -8.79 6.87
N TRP A 74 -4.53 -8.50 6.09
CA TRP A 74 -5.11 -9.45 5.14
C TRP A 74 -4.14 -9.85 4.02
N LEU A 75 -3.40 -8.88 3.47
CA LEU A 75 -2.43 -9.13 2.41
C LEU A 75 -1.19 -9.87 2.92
N LEU A 76 -0.77 -9.61 4.16
CA LEU A 76 0.39 -10.25 4.81
C LEU A 76 0.04 -11.64 5.38
N ASP A 77 -0.96 -11.69 6.25
CA ASP A 77 -1.26 -12.82 7.13
C ASP A 77 -2.68 -13.37 6.93
N GLY A 78 -3.51 -12.76 6.09
CA GLY A 78 -4.86 -13.24 5.80
C GLY A 78 -5.71 -13.42 7.06
N LYS A 79 -6.51 -14.50 7.10
CA LYS A 79 -7.47 -14.73 8.19
C LYS A 79 -6.87 -14.88 9.59
N SER A 80 -5.57 -15.14 9.74
CA SER A 80 -4.99 -15.26 11.08
C SER A 80 -4.97 -13.91 11.81
N GLU A 81 -4.68 -12.83 11.10
CA GLU A 81 -4.66 -11.46 11.68
C GLU A 81 -5.89 -10.63 11.25
N ALA A 82 -6.55 -11.00 10.16
CA ALA A 82 -7.76 -10.37 9.63
C ALA A 82 -8.92 -11.38 9.47
N PRO A 83 -9.48 -11.93 10.57
CA PRO A 83 -10.47 -13.01 10.50
C PRO A 83 -11.78 -12.59 9.82
N GLY A 84 -12.08 -11.30 9.77
CA GLY A 84 -13.24 -10.72 9.08
C GLY A 84 -13.02 -10.46 7.58
N GLY A 85 -11.81 -10.67 7.06
CA GLY A 85 -11.42 -10.26 5.71
C GLY A 85 -10.74 -8.87 5.69
N PRO A 86 -10.50 -8.30 4.50
CA PRO A 86 -9.79 -7.02 4.37
C PRO A 86 -10.59 -5.78 4.82
N GLY A 87 -11.81 -5.96 5.31
CA GLY A 87 -12.74 -4.85 5.57
C GLY A 87 -13.35 -4.24 4.30
N GLU A 88 -14.11 -3.16 4.46
CA GLU A 88 -14.76 -2.47 3.34
C GLU A 88 -13.94 -1.26 2.87
N PRO A 89 -13.74 -1.05 1.55
CA PRO A 89 -12.93 0.04 1.03
C PRO A 89 -13.24 1.45 1.56
N PRO A 90 -14.52 1.85 1.74
CA PRO A 90 -14.85 3.15 2.32
C PRO A 90 -14.37 3.35 3.77
N GLN A 91 -14.03 2.27 4.47
CA GLN A 91 -13.58 2.31 5.86
C GLN A 91 -12.06 2.32 5.99
N TRP A 92 -11.32 2.13 4.90
CA TRP A 92 -9.86 2.05 4.92
C TRP A 92 -9.15 3.39 5.13
N LYS A 93 -9.82 4.51 4.86
CA LYS A 93 -9.24 5.84 4.96
C LYS A 93 -9.31 6.37 6.40
N GLY A 94 -8.15 6.45 7.05
CA GLY A 94 -7.97 7.01 8.38
C GLY A 94 -7.73 8.51 8.38
N LYS A 95 -6.83 8.96 9.27
CA LYS A 95 -6.47 10.37 9.40
C LYS A 95 -5.46 10.78 8.34
N LYS A 96 -5.47 12.07 7.98
CA LYS A 96 -4.43 12.65 7.12
C LYS A 96 -3.08 12.57 7.82
N VAL A 97 -2.06 12.15 7.08
CA VAL A 97 -0.67 12.07 7.53
C VAL A 97 0.08 13.33 7.11
N ALA A 98 1.02 13.78 7.93
CA ALA A 98 1.87 14.94 7.65
C ALA A 98 3.15 14.51 6.92
N MET A 99 3.01 13.83 5.78
CA MET A 99 4.10 13.49 4.86
C MET A 99 4.09 14.47 3.69
N ASP A 100 5.28 14.90 3.28
CA ASP A 100 5.48 15.78 2.12
C ASP A 100 5.77 14.93 0.88
N LEU A 101 4.74 14.69 0.07
CA LEU A 101 4.83 13.86 -1.13
C LEU A 101 5.86 14.39 -2.15
N ASP A 102 6.03 15.71 -2.24
CA ASP A 102 6.97 16.33 -3.18
C ASP A 102 8.43 16.08 -2.78
N ALA A 103 8.67 15.75 -1.51
CA ALA A 103 10.00 15.43 -0.97
C ALA A 103 10.33 13.93 -1.02
N MET A 104 9.37 13.08 -1.38
CA MET A 104 9.54 11.62 -1.39
C MET A 104 10.14 11.15 -2.71
N GLY A 105 11.02 10.14 -2.63
CA GLY A 105 11.42 9.35 -3.78
C GLY A 105 10.35 8.34 -4.17
N GLY A 106 10.59 7.54 -5.20
CA GLY A 106 9.68 6.47 -5.55
C GLY A 106 10.11 5.65 -6.75
N GLU A 107 9.48 4.49 -6.88
CA GLU A 107 9.64 3.56 -8.00
C GLU A 107 8.26 3.13 -8.51
N GLY A 108 8.00 3.28 -9.80
CA GLY A 108 6.68 2.97 -10.35
C GLY A 108 5.60 3.97 -9.91
N GLN A 109 4.35 3.50 -9.80
CA GLN A 109 3.21 4.38 -9.52
C GLN A 109 2.76 4.38 -8.06
N ARG A 110 3.04 3.30 -7.33
CA ARG A 110 2.49 3.07 -5.99
C ARG A 110 3.56 2.75 -4.97
N ASN A 111 4.85 2.86 -5.30
CA ASN A 111 5.94 2.81 -4.32
C ASN A 111 6.55 4.20 -4.15
N LEU A 112 6.54 4.69 -2.92
CA LEU A 112 7.17 5.93 -2.49
C LEU A 112 8.22 5.64 -1.43
N ALA A 113 9.23 6.48 -1.29
CA ALA A 113 10.27 6.31 -0.28
C ALA A 113 10.50 7.59 0.52
N ILE A 114 10.68 7.45 1.84
CA ILE A 114 10.93 8.59 2.75
C ILE A 114 12.31 9.19 2.47
N GLU A 115 13.32 8.34 2.33
CA GLU A 115 14.70 8.76 2.07
C GLU A 115 15.15 8.31 0.69
N THR A 116 15.90 9.18 -0.01
CA THR A 116 16.66 8.81 -1.20
C THR A 116 18.13 8.74 -0.82
N VAL A 117 18.74 7.57 -0.97
CA VAL A 117 20.14 7.34 -0.63
C VAL A 117 20.95 7.34 -1.93
N GLU A 118 21.91 8.26 -2.04
CA GLU A 118 22.89 8.26 -3.12
C GLU A 118 24.06 7.35 -2.72
N ASP A 119 24.43 6.40 -3.60
CA ASP A 119 25.62 5.53 -3.45
C ASP A 119 26.95 6.30 -3.41
#